data_AF-A0A7Y2EUS1-F1
#
_entry.id   AF-A0A7Y2EUS1-F1
#
_cell.length_a   1.000
_cell.length_b   1.000
_cell.length_c   1.000
_cell.angle_alpha   90.00
_cell.angle_beta   90.00
_cell.angle_gamma   90.00
#
_symmetry.space_group_name_H-M   'P 1'
#
loop_
_entity.id
_entity.type
_entity.pdbx_description
1 polymer ?
#
loop_
_entity_poly.entity_id
_entity_poly.type
_entity_poly.pdbx_seq_one_letter_code
_entity_poly.pdbx_strand_id
1 'polypeptide(L)'
;MTDVVVIGDGPAGSALAAACRAVGVDALLVGADDPWTATYGVWADDLDRLDVLAGENVLASRHPDIHAWTHRRHRLARPYGVIDNEALRRALRATTASVDARVDRVDVG
;
A
#
# COMPACT_ATOMS: atom_id res chain seq x y z
N MET A 1 20.13 -1.64 -13.98
CA MET A 1 20.91 -1.38 -12.76
C MET A 1 19.94 -0.71 -11.83
N THR A 2 19.67 -1.29 -10.67
CA THR A 2 18.62 -0.83 -9.76
C THR A 2 19.23 0.05 -8.67
N ASP A 3 18.60 1.18 -8.38
CA ASP A 3 19.07 2.14 -7.37
C ASP A 3 18.63 1.72 -5.95
N VAL A 4 17.42 1.15 -5.83
CA VAL A 4 16.83 0.74 -4.55
C VAL A 4 16.26 -0.67 -4.65
N VAL A 5 16.62 -1.53 -3.70
CA VAL A 5 15.96 -2.84 -3.52
C VAL A 5 15.08 -2.78 -2.29
N VAL A 6 13.78 -3.02 -2.46
CA VAL A 6 12.80 -3.09 -1.37
C VAL A 6 12.53 -4.55 -1.06
N ILE A 7 12.96 -5.01 0.12
CA ILE A 7 12.77 -6.39 0.57
C ILE A 7 11.48 -6.46 1.41
N GLY A 8 10.55 -7.30 0.99
CA GLY A 8 9.20 -7.43 1.53
C GLY A 8 8.18 -6.76 0.62
N ASP A 9 7.27 -7.55 0.05
CA ASP A 9 6.29 -7.12 -0.94
C ASP A 9 4.88 -6.88 -0.37
N GLY A 10 4.76 -6.82 0.95
CA GLY A 10 3.54 -6.36 1.62
C GLY A 10 3.13 -4.93 1.23
N PRO A 11 2.04 -4.40 1.79
CA PRO A 11 1.52 -3.07 1.43
C PRO A 11 2.57 -1.96 1.57
N ALA A 12 3.33 -1.95 2.66
CA ALA A 12 4.35 -0.94 2.91
C ALA A 12 5.48 -0.97 1.88
N GLY A 13 6.00 -2.16 1.55
CA GLY A 13 7.07 -2.31 0.56
C GLY A 13 6.61 -2.01 -0.86
N SER A 14 5.41 -2.45 -1.22
CA SER A 14 4.79 -2.10 -2.51
C SER A 14 4.58 -0.59 -2.64
N ALA A 15 4.10 0.08 -1.58
CA ALA A 15 3.93 1.53 -1.57
C ALA A 15 5.26 2.29 -1.66
N LEU A 16 6.29 1.83 -0.93
CA LEU A 16 7.63 2.41 -1.00
C LEU A 16 8.24 2.29 -2.40
N ALA A 17 8.17 1.11 -3.01
CA ALA A 17 8.70 0.88 -4.35
C ALA A 17 7.97 1.74 -5.40
N ALA A 18 6.64 1.84 -5.31
CA ALA A 18 5.85 2.72 -6.17
C ALA A 18 6.22 4.20 -5.99
N ALA A 19 6.41 4.65 -4.75
CA ALA A 19 6.81 6.02 -4.45
C ALA A 19 8.22 6.34 -4.99
N CYS A 20 9.18 5.41 -4.88
CA CYS A 20 10.50 5.55 -5.50
C CYS A 20 10.37 5.73 -7.02
N ARG A 21 9.55 4.90 -7.68
CA ARG A 21 9.33 5.00 -9.13
C ARG A 21 8.69 6.32 -9.53
N ALA A 22 7.73 6.81 -8.75
CA ALA A 22 7.05 8.08 -8.99
C ALA A 22 8.02 9.29 -8.96
N VAL A 23 9.12 9.20 -8.20
CA VAL A 23 10.17 10.23 -8.16
C VAL A 23 11.36 9.92 -9.08
N GLY A 24 11.25 8.92 -9.97
CA GLY A 24 12.26 8.58 -10.97
C GLY A 24 13.41 7.70 -10.48
N VAL A 25 13.31 7.09 -9.29
CA VAL A 25 14.31 6.17 -8.74
C VAL A 25 14.00 4.73 -9.19
N ASP A 26 15.00 4.00 -9.71
CA ASP A 26 14.80 2.60 -10.11
C ASP A 26 14.70 1.69 -8.88
N ALA A 27 13.48 1.24 -8.58
CA ALA A 27 13.18 0.35 -7.47
C ALA A 27 12.82 -1.07 -7.92
N LEU A 28 13.48 -2.06 -7.31
CA LEU A 28 13.13 -3.49 -7.43
C LEU A 28 12.46 -3.97 -6.15
N LEU A 29 11.24 -4.49 -6.26
CA LEU A 29 10.52 -5.11 -5.15
C LEU A 29 10.85 -6.61 -5.07
N VAL A 30 11.16 -7.11 -3.88
CA VAL A 30 11.48 -8.53 -3.65
C VAL A 30 10.54 -9.09 -2.60
N GLY A 31 9.83 -10.17 -2.90
CA GLY A 31 8.98 -10.89 -1.96
C GLY A 31 8.34 -12.10 -2.59
N ALA A 32 7.55 -12.87 -1.83
CA ALA A 32 7.04 -14.17 -2.28
C ALA A 32 5.70 -14.08 -3.06
N ASP A 33 5.24 -12.87 -3.37
CA ASP A 33 3.93 -12.60 -3.97
C ASP A 33 2.73 -13.16 -3.18
N ASP A 34 2.90 -13.35 -1.88
CA ASP A 34 1.85 -13.83 -1.00
C ASP A 34 0.66 -12.84 -0.96
N PRO A 35 -0.59 -13.33 -0.91
CA PRO A 35 -1.75 -12.47 -0.73
C PRO A 35 -1.69 -11.67 0.56
N TRP A 36 -2.15 -10.42 0.52
CA TRP A 36 -2.28 -9.61 1.74
C TRP A 36 -3.53 -10.03 2.51
N THR A 37 -3.35 -10.66 3.66
CA THR A 37 -4.45 -11.26 4.45
C THR A 37 -5.06 -10.33 5.50
N ALA A 38 -4.35 -9.28 5.91
CA ALA A 38 -4.87 -8.33 6.89
C ALA A 38 -5.94 -7.41 6.29
N THR A 39 -6.92 -7.03 7.10
CA THR A 39 -7.90 -5.99 6.75
C THR A 39 -7.31 -4.62 7.03
N TYR A 40 -7.12 -3.81 6.00
CA TYR A 40 -6.64 -2.44 6.15
C TYR A 40 -7.79 -1.46 6.07
N GLY A 41 -7.92 -0.64 7.11
CA GLY A 41 -8.82 0.51 7.10
C GLY A 41 -8.04 1.79 6.82
N VAL A 42 -8.69 2.76 6.19
CA VAL A 42 -8.07 4.02 5.78
C VAL A 42 -9.08 5.15 5.80
N TRP A 43 -8.62 6.37 6.06
CA TRP A 43 -9.43 7.55 5.78
C TRP A 43 -9.48 7.77 4.27
N ALA A 44 -10.67 7.97 3.70
CA ALA A 44 -10.79 8.05 2.24
C ALA A 44 -9.96 9.19 1.65
N ASP A 45 -9.90 10.33 2.35
CA ASP A 45 -9.12 11.50 1.95
C ASP A 45 -7.61 11.32 2.13
N ASP A 46 -7.13 10.30 2.86
CA ASP A 46 -5.69 9.96 2.84
C ASP A 46 -5.30 9.30 1.52
N LEU A 47 -6.21 8.50 0.91
CA LEU A 47 -5.98 7.91 -0.41
C LEU A 47 -6.08 8.95 -1.54
N ASP A 48 -7.07 9.84 -1.46
CA ASP A 48 -7.31 10.88 -2.48
C ASP A 48 -6.10 11.82 -2.66
N ARG A 49 -5.19 11.87 -1.68
CA ARG A 49 -3.97 12.70 -1.68
C ARG A 49 -2.75 12.00 -2.26
N LEU A 50 -2.87 10.73 -2.66
CA LEU A 50 -1.77 9.93 -3.19
C LEU A 50 -1.81 9.93 -4.72
N ASP A 51 -0.93 10.70 -5.35
CA ASP A 51 -0.82 10.77 -6.82
C ASP A 51 -0.58 9.40 -7.46
N VAL A 52 0.13 8.50 -6.75
CA VAL A 52 0.41 7.13 -7.20
C VAL A 52 -0.86 6.26 -7.34
N LEU A 53 -1.98 6.69 -6.75
CA LEU A 53 -3.29 6.03 -6.85
C LEU A 53 -4.31 6.90 -7.61
N ALA A 54 -3.87 7.95 -8.30
CA ALA A 54 -4.78 8.86 -8.99
C ALA A 54 -5.61 8.11 -10.05
N GLY A 55 -6.93 8.14 -9.90
CA GLY A 55 -7.86 7.45 -10.79
C GLY A 55 -8.14 5.97 -10.44
N GLU A 56 -7.47 5.42 -9.43
CA GLU A 56 -7.67 4.05 -8.98
C GLU A 56 -8.77 3.96 -7.91
N ASN A 57 -9.68 2.99 -8.03
CA ASN A 57 -10.62 2.66 -6.97
C ASN A 57 -10.10 1.45 -6.17
N VAL A 58 -9.50 1.73 -5.01
CA VAL A 58 -8.88 0.74 -4.15
C VAL A 58 -9.66 0.48 -2.85
N LEU A 59 -10.92 0.90 -2.78
CA LEU A 59 -11.79 0.69 -1.61
C LEU A 59 -12.78 -0.45 -1.87
N ALA A 60 -12.75 -1.47 -1.02
CA ALA A 60 -13.77 -2.51 -0.95
C ALA A 60 -15.08 -1.98 -0.35
N SER A 61 -14.98 -1.05 0.62
CA SER A 61 -16.13 -0.34 1.18
C SER A 61 -15.76 1.08 1.60
N ARG A 62 -16.77 1.96 1.64
CA ARG A 62 -16.64 3.35 2.08
C ARG A 62 -17.82 3.72 2.96
N HIS A 63 -17.54 4.31 4.11
CA HIS A 63 -18.53 4.73 5.10
C HIS A 63 -18.38 6.24 5.35
N PRO A 64 -19.45 7.05 5.20
CA PRO A 64 -19.34 8.51 5.32
C PRO A 64 -19.14 8.99 6.77
N ASP A 65 -19.50 8.17 7.76
CA ASP A 65 -19.37 8.45 9.18
C ASP A 65 -19.01 7.15 9.91
N ILE A 66 -18.09 7.23 10.88
CA ILE A 66 -17.75 6.10 11.74
C ILE A 66 -17.75 6.50 13.22
N HIS A 67 -17.93 5.51 14.09
CA HIS A 67 -17.94 5.68 15.53
C HIS A 67 -16.80 4.92 16.19
N ALA A 68 -15.99 5.62 16.98
CA ALA A 68 -15.03 5.00 17.89
C ALA A 68 -15.66 4.87 19.28
N TRP A 69 -15.59 3.67 19.86
CA TRP A 69 -16.10 3.40 21.20
C TRP A 69 -14.94 3.25 22.17
N THR A 70 -14.93 4.13 23.18
CA THR A 70 -14.03 4.06 24.33
C THR A 70 -14.89 3.96 25.59
N HIS A 71 -14.60 4.71 26.67
CA HIS A 71 -15.56 4.91 27.77
C HIS A 71 -16.86 5.61 27.33
N ARG A 72 -16.84 6.30 26.18
CA ARG A 72 -18.03 6.84 25.51
C ARG A 72 -17.91 6.70 24.00
N ARG A 73 -19.04 6.84 23.29
CA ARG A 73 -19.10 6.91 21.83
C ARG A 73 -18.55 8.25 21.34
N HIS A 74 -17.63 8.20 20.38
CA HIS A 74 -17.13 9.35 19.65
C HIS A 74 -17.52 9.21 18.19
N ARG A 75 -18.14 10.25 17.63
CA ARG A 75 -18.47 10.31 16.21
C ARG A 75 -17.30 10.96 15.46
N LEU A 76 -16.84 10.29 14.42
CA LEU A 76 -15.78 10.78 13.55
C LEU A 76 -16.43 11.03 12.18
N ALA A 77 -16.80 12.28 11.95
CA ALA A 77 -17.42 12.73 10.70
C ALA A 77 -16.39 12.88 9.57
N ARG A 78 -15.61 11.82 9.33
CA ARG A 78 -14.59 11.70 8.29
C ARG A 78 -14.80 10.37 7.58
N PRO A 79 -14.95 10.34 6.24
CA PRO A 79 -15.17 9.10 5.52
C PRO A 79 -14.04 8.10 5.75
N TYR A 80 -14.39 6.88 6.11
CA TYR A 80 -13.47 5.78 6.37
C TYR A 80 -13.82 4.60 5.47
N GLY A 81 -12.82 3.93 4.93
CA GLY A 81 -12.99 2.81 4.02
C GLY A 81 -12.19 1.59 4.45
N VAL A 82 -12.59 0.45 3.89
CA VAL A 82 -11.80 -0.78 3.91
C VAL A 82 -11.15 -0.92 2.54
N ILE A 83 -9.84 -1.17 2.53
CA ILE A 83 -9.06 -1.36 1.32
C ILE A 83 -9.48 -2.66 0.62
N ASP A 84 -9.63 -2.61 -0.71
CA ASP A 84 -9.54 -3.79 -1.57
C ASP A 84 -8.05 -4.09 -1.76
N ASN A 85 -7.57 -5.11 -1.05
CA ASN A 85 -6.15 -5.46 -1.03
C ASN A 85 -5.62 -5.79 -2.42
N GLU A 86 -6.41 -6.45 -3.27
CA GLU A 86 -5.95 -6.84 -4.60
C GLU A 86 -5.94 -5.65 -5.56
N ALA A 87 -6.94 -4.77 -5.45
CA ALA A 87 -6.95 -3.52 -6.22
C ALA A 87 -5.75 -2.63 -5.83
N LEU A 88 -5.49 -2.44 -4.54
CA LEU A 88 -4.34 -1.65 -4.07
C LEU A 88 -3.01 -2.28 -4.47
N ARG A 89 -2.88 -3.61 -4.33
CA ARG A 89 -1.67 -4.36 -4.73
C ARG A 89 -1.38 -4.16 -6.21
N ARG A 90 -2.39 -4.27 -7.06
CA ARG A 90 -2.28 -4.05 -8.51
C ARG A 90 -1.88 -2.62 -8.85
N ALA A 91 -2.53 -1.63 -8.25
CA ALA A 91 -2.24 -0.21 -8.48
C ALA A 91 -0.78 0.13 -8.11
N LEU A 92 -0.32 -0.26 -6.92
CA LEU A 92 1.04 0.03 -6.46
C LEU A 92 2.13 -0.72 -7.25
N ARG A 93 1.80 -1.90 -7.80
CA ARG A 93 2.76 -2.71 -8.54
C ARG A 93 2.72 -2.49 -10.05
N ALA A 94 1.78 -1.71 -10.59
CA ALA A 94 1.60 -1.50 -12.02
C ALA A 94 2.86 -1.00 -12.75
N THR A 95 3.68 -0.19 -12.07
CA THR A 95 4.92 0.38 -12.63
C THR A 95 6.18 -0.22 -12.00
N THR A 96 6.06 -1.14 -11.05
CA THR A 96 7.16 -1.59 -10.20
C THR A 96 7.67 -2.94 -10.66
N ALA A 97 8.96 -3.03 -11.01
CA ALA A 97 9.60 -4.31 -11.26
C ALA A 97 9.64 -5.14 -9.96
N SER A 98 9.27 -6.42 -10.04
CA SER A 98 9.27 -7.33 -8.90
C SER A 98 9.96 -8.65 -9.21
N VAL A 99 10.56 -9.24 -8.18
CA VAL A 99 11.11 -10.61 -8.22
C VAL A 99 10.44 -11.43 -7.13
N ASP A 100 9.89 -12.57 -7.53
CA ASP A 100 9.42 -13.59 -6.60
C ASP A 100 10.63 -14.30 -5.99
N ALA A 101 10.98 -13.91 -4.76
CA ALA A 101 12.06 -14.51 -4.01
C ALA A 101 11.96 -14.26 -2.51
N ARG A 102 12.59 -15.15 -1.76
CA ARG A 102 12.86 -14.99 -0.33
C ARG A 102 14.31 -14.55 -0.14
N VAL A 103 14.53 -13.54 0.70
CA VAL A 103 15.87 -13.05 1.03
C VAL A 103 16.34 -13.67 2.35
N ASP A 104 17.43 -14.41 2.30
CA ASP A 104 18.03 -15.04 3.49
C ASP A 104 19.16 -14.20 4.11
N ARG A 105 19.87 -13.41 3.29
CA ARG A 105 20.99 -12.56 3.71
C ARG A 105 21.09 -11.33 2.83
N VAL A 106 21.49 -10.21 3.44
CA VAL A 106 21.90 -8.99 2.75
C VAL A 106 23.32 -8.68 3.18
N ASP A 107 24.24 -8.70 2.23
CA ASP A 107 25.64 -8.33 2.43
C ASP A 107 25.86 -6.94 1.82
N VAL A 108 26.31 -5.99 2.62
CA VAL A 108 26.72 -4.64 2.18
C VAL A 108 28.23 -4.57 2.24
N GLY A 109 28.85 -4.28 1.09
CA GLY A 109 30.30 -4.12 0.93
C GLY A 109 30.85 -2.85 1.54
#